data_AF-A0A606YEN5-F1
#
_entry.id   AF-A0A606YEN5-F1
#
_cell.length_a   1.000
_cell.length_b   1.000
_cell.length_c   1.000
_cell.angle_alpha   90.00
_cell.angle_beta   90.00
_cell.angle_gamma   90.00
#
_symmetry.space_group_name_H-M   'P 1'
#
loop_
_entity.id
_entity.type
_entity.pdbx_description
1 polymer ?
#
loop_
_entity_poly.entity_id
_entity_poly.type
_entity_poly.pdbx_seq_one_letter_code
_entity_poly.pdbx_strand_id
1 'polypeptide(L)'
;GVLNLAELGISTALTYILFKPLHRKENSELRQLYFIIKKIYHFIALGILVIGLLFFLLLNSIVNASISPENLYITWGVFVISTSLSYLYSAQSVILTADQNVYLVKLITGLTRSLAYILQIFLMICGVSFWIVCAIELLSNVIQLILFNKLTLKKYPQLVKLDITDTINKENIISVK
;
A
#
# COMPACT_ATOMS: atom_id res chain seq x y z
N GLY A 1 -4.81 -16.48 7.97
CA GLY A 1 -3.64 -17.02 8.70
C GLY A 1 -2.38 -16.92 7.86
N VAL A 2 -2.22 -17.80 6.88
CA VAL A 2 -0.97 -17.96 6.11
C VAL A 2 -0.62 -16.75 5.23
N LEU A 3 -1.62 -16.05 4.66
CA LEU A 3 -1.39 -14.86 3.82
C LEU A 3 -0.75 -13.69 4.60
N ASN A 4 -1.29 -13.37 5.78
CA ASN A 4 -0.71 -12.32 6.64
C ASN A 4 0.71 -12.67 7.09
N LEU A 5 0.99 -13.97 7.33
CA LEU A 5 2.34 -14.47 7.64
C LEU A 5 3.31 -14.30 6.47
N ALA A 6 2.86 -14.61 5.25
CA ALA A 6 3.65 -14.41 4.04
C ALA A 6 3.95 -12.91 3.82
N GLU A 7 2.98 -12.02 4.04
CA GLU A 7 3.15 -10.57 3.93
C GLU A 7 4.15 -10.01 4.97
N LEU A 8 4.07 -10.51 6.21
CA LEU A 8 5.06 -10.22 7.26
C LEU A 8 6.47 -10.72 6.88
N GLY A 9 6.56 -11.93 6.29
CA GLY A 9 7.81 -12.50 5.79
C GLY A 9 8.45 -11.65 4.70
N ILE A 10 7.66 -11.24 3.69
CA ILE A 10 8.10 -10.35 2.61
C ILE A 10 8.62 -9.04 3.19
N SER A 11 7.85 -8.39 4.05
CA SER A 11 8.24 -7.10 4.65
C SER A 11 9.53 -7.20 5.47
N THR A 12 9.72 -8.30 6.21
CA THR A 12 10.93 -8.54 7.01
C THR A 12 12.16 -8.77 6.13
N ALA A 13 12.05 -9.58 5.07
CA ALA A 13 13.15 -9.83 4.14
C ALA A 13 13.59 -8.56 3.41
N LEU A 14 12.63 -7.76 2.92
CA LEU A 14 12.91 -6.49 2.25
C LEU A 14 13.53 -5.45 3.20
N THR A 15 13.12 -5.44 4.47
CA THR A 15 13.72 -4.61 5.51
C THR A 15 15.20 -4.98 5.74
N TYR A 16 15.50 -6.27 5.82
CA TYR A 16 16.88 -6.76 5.98
C TYR A 16 17.77 -6.36 4.79
N ILE A 17 17.25 -6.49 3.56
CA ILE A 17 17.96 -6.08 2.34
C ILE A 17 18.32 -4.58 2.38
N LEU A 18 17.42 -3.71 2.84
CA LEU A 18 17.68 -2.27 2.93
C LEU A 18 18.56 -1.87 4.12
N PHE A 19 18.60 -2.67 5.19
CA PHE A 19 19.38 -2.35 6.39
C PHE A 19 20.88 -2.18 6.08
N LYS A 20 21.44 -3.08 5.26
CA LYS A 20 22.85 -3.07 4.87
C LYS A 20 23.29 -1.79 4.13
N PRO A 21 22.66 -1.37 3.02
CA PRO A 21 23.04 -0.14 2.31
C PRO A 21 22.75 1.13 3.11
N LEU A 22 21.71 1.14 3.97
CA LEU A 22 21.46 2.25 4.89
C LEU A 22 22.63 2.45 5.88
N HIS A 23 23.13 1.37 6.47
CA HIS A 23 24.24 1.43 7.42
C HIS A 23 25.57 1.81 6.76
N ARG A 24 25.79 1.38 5.52
CA ARG A 24 27.00 1.70 4.74
C ARG A 24 26.98 3.09 4.10
N LYS A 25 25.85 3.82 4.16
CA LYS A 25 25.63 5.13 3.51
C LYS A 25 25.85 5.09 1.99
N GLU A 26 25.59 3.94 1.36
CA GLU A 26 25.72 3.74 -0.09
C GLU A 26 24.44 4.20 -0.80
N ASN A 27 24.37 5.49 -1.10
CA ASN A 27 23.16 6.12 -1.66
C ASN A 27 22.70 5.54 -3.01
N SER A 28 23.62 5.01 -3.82
CA SER A 28 23.31 4.38 -5.12
C SER A 28 22.64 3.02 -4.95
N GLU A 29 23.23 2.13 -4.15
CA GLU A 29 22.68 0.80 -3.86
C GLU A 29 21.32 0.91 -3.14
N LEU A 30 21.23 1.80 -2.15
CA LEU A 30 19.99 2.09 -1.42
C LEU A 30 18.85 2.47 -2.36
N ARG A 31 19.14 3.37 -3.32
CA ARG A 31 18.16 3.84 -4.29
C ARG A 31 17.66 2.70 -5.17
N GLN A 32 18.57 1.92 -5.76
CA GLN A 32 18.21 0.82 -6.66
C GLN A 32 17.33 -0.22 -5.95
N LEU A 33 17.73 -0.64 -4.75
CA LEU A 33 16.96 -1.59 -3.95
C LEU A 33 15.59 -1.03 -3.55
N TYR A 34 15.52 0.25 -3.17
CA TYR A 34 14.25 0.90 -2.86
C TYR A 34 13.28 0.90 -4.04
N PHE A 35 13.75 1.21 -5.26
CA PHE A 35 12.89 1.18 -6.46
C PHE A 35 12.44 -0.23 -6.81
N ILE A 36 13.29 -1.24 -6.64
CA ILE A 36 12.90 -2.65 -6.83
C ILE A 36 11.78 -3.01 -5.84
N ILE A 37 11.93 -2.66 -4.57
CA ILE A 37 10.91 -2.88 -3.54
C ILE A 37 9.60 -2.14 -3.88
N LYS A 38 9.68 -0.87 -4.30
CA LYS A 38 8.52 -0.09 -4.74
C LYS A 38 7.82 -0.78 -5.93
N LYS A 39 8.57 -1.34 -6.87
CA LYS A 39 8.02 -2.07 -8.02
C LYS A 39 7.31 -3.37 -7.60
N ILE A 40 7.89 -4.13 -6.68
CA ILE A 40 7.27 -5.34 -6.12
C ILE A 40 5.89 -4.99 -5.52
N TYR A 41 5.84 -3.97 -4.67
CA TYR A 41 4.59 -3.53 -4.04
C TYR A 41 3.56 -2.99 -5.05
N HIS A 42 3.99 -2.29 -6.11
CA HIS A 42 3.08 -1.89 -7.20
C HIS A 42 2.51 -3.09 -7.96
N PHE A 43 3.32 -4.12 -8.22
CA PHE A 43 2.82 -5.36 -8.84
C PHE A 43 1.79 -6.06 -7.96
N ILE A 44 2.01 -6.09 -6.64
CA ILE A 44 1.04 -6.66 -5.70
C ILE A 44 -0.26 -5.84 -5.70
N ALA A 45 -0.16 -4.51 -5.63
CA ALA A 45 -1.31 -3.62 -5.71
C ALA A 45 -2.12 -3.85 -7.00
N LEU A 46 -1.45 -3.90 -8.15
CA LEU A 46 -2.09 -4.19 -9.44
C LEU A 46 -2.70 -5.60 -9.48
N GLY A 47 -2.03 -6.60 -8.92
CA GLY A 47 -2.56 -7.95 -8.77
C GLY A 47 -3.85 -7.99 -7.96
N ILE A 48 -3.92 -7.24 -6.85
CA ILE A 48 -5.13 -7.11 -6.02
C ILE A 48 -6.27 -6.48 -6.82
N LEU A 49 -6.00 -5.44 -7.62
CA LEU A 49 -7.03 -4.83 -8.48
C LEU A 49 -7.54 -5.81 -9.54
N VAL A 50 -6.65 -6.54 -10.23
CA VAL A 50 -7.03 -7.51 -11.26
C VAL A 50 -7.84 -8.67 -10.66
N ILE A 51 -7.34 -9.26 -9.57
CA ILE A 51 -8.03 -10.35 -8.87
C ILE A 51 -9.37 -9.87 -8.31
N GLY A 52 -9.40 -8.67 -7.72
CA GLY A 52 -10.62 -8.04 -7.21
C GLY A 52 -11.66 -7.78 -8.31
N LEU A 53 -11.22 -7.43 -9.53
CA LEU A 53 -12.10 -7.25 -10.68
C LEU A 53 -12.61 -8.59 -11.25
N LEU A 54 -11.80 -9.64 -11.21
CA LEU A 54 -12.27 -11.00 -11.55
C LEU A 54 -13.35 -11.48 -10.57
N PHE A 55 -13.15 -11.26 -9.27
CA PHE A 55 -14.16 -11.56 -8.25
C PHE A 55 -15.40 -10.68 -8.36
N PHE A 56 -15.27 -9.43 -8.83
CA PHE A 56 -16.41 -8.57 -9.09
C PHE A 56 -17.40 -9.21 -10.08
N LEU A 57 -16.92 -9.90 -11.11
CA LEU A 57 -17.79 -10.61 -12.07
C LEU A 57 -18.43 -11.87 -11.48
N LEU A 58 -17.73 -12.57 -10.59
CA LEU A 58 -18.23 -13.78 -9.93
C LEU A 58 -19.10 -13.48 -8.69
N LEU A 59 -19.17 -12.23 -8.25
CA LEU A 59 -19.77 -11.84 -6.97
C LEU A 59 -21.23 -12.29 -6.84
N ASN A 60 -22.01 -12.12 -7.92
CA ASN A 60 -23.42 -12.52 -7.98
C ASN A 60 -23.62 -14.03 -7.79
N SER A 61 -22.66 -14.85 -8.22
CA SER A 61 -22.77 -16.31 -8.11
C SER A 61 -22.32 -16.85 -6.75
N ILE A 62 -21.50 -16.08 -6.02
CA ILE A 62 -20.91 -16.50 -4.74
C ILE A 62 -21.78 -16.02 -3.57
N VAL A 63 -22.35 -14.82 -3.65
CA VAL A 63 -23.06 -14.17 -2.55
C VAL A 63 -24.57 -14.33 -2.71
N ASN A 64 -25.12 -15.33 -2.01
CA ASN A 64 -26.57 -15.48 -1.83
C ASN A 64 -27.00 -14.75 -0.55
N ALA A 65 -27.03 -13.41 -0.58
CA ALA A 65 -27.45 -12.59 0.56
C ALA A 65 -28.59 -11.65 0.16
N SER A 66 -29.51 -11.40 1.09
CA SER A 66 -30.60 -10.41 0.99
C SER A 66 -30.08 -8.97 1.16
N ILE A 67 -28.96 -8.66 0.51
CA ILE A 67 -28.35 -7.32 0.44
C ILE A 67 -28.69 -6.74 -0.92
N SER A 68 -28.97 -5.44 -1.01
CA SER A 68 -29.17 -4.80 -2.31
C SER A 68 -27.91 -4.98 -3.18
N PRO A 69 -28.04 -5.42 -4.44
CA PRO A 69 -26.88 -5.67 -5.30
C PRO A 69 -25.95 -4.45 -5.41
N GLU A 70 -26.51 -3.24 -5.47
CA GLU A 70 -25.75 -1.99 -5.51
C GLU A 70 -24.80 -1.83 -4.33
N ASN A 71 -25.29 -2.02 -3.09
CA ASN A 71 -24.48 -1.87 -1.89
C ASN A 71 -23.37 -2.92 -1.85
N LEU A 72 -23.64 -4.13 -2.33
CA LEU A 72 -22.66 -5.20 -2.40
C LEU A 72 -21.50 -4.84 -3.34
N TYR A 73 -21.80 -4.44 -4.58
CA TYR A 73 -20.78 -4.11 -5.58
C TYR A 73 -19.97 -2.87 -5.21
N ILE A 74 -20.62 -1.82 -4.68
CA ILE A 74 -19.94 -0.59 -4.23
C ILE A 74 -18.99 -0.92 -3.08
N THR A 75 -19.46 -1.65 -2.07
CA THR A 75 -18.64 -2.05 -0.92
C THR A 75 -17.43 -2.85 -1.36
N TRP A 76 -17.62 -3.82 -2.27
CA TRP A 76 -16.53 -4.62 -2.81
C TRP A 76 -15.48 -3.77 -3.53
N GLY A 77 -15.91 -2.88 -4.42
CA GLY A 77 -15.02 -1.98 -5.15
C GLY A 77 -14.20 -1.09 -4.22
N VAL A 78 -14.85 -0.46 -3.24
CA VAL A 78 -14.20 0.39 -2.23
C VAL A 78 -13.17 -0.41 -1.43
N PHE A 79 -13.52 -1.63 -1.01
CA PHE A 79 -12.62 -2.51 -0.26
C PHE A 79 -11.38 -2.91 -1.07
N VAL A 80 -11.56 -3.32 -2.33
CA VAL A 80 -10.45 -3.72 -3.22
C VAL A 80 -9.50 -2.55 -3.47
N ILE A 81 -10.04 -1.35 -3.75
CA ILE A 81 -9.24 -0.14 -3.96
C ILE A 81 -8.49 0.21 -2.67
N SER A 82 -9.17 0.20 -1.53
CA SER A 82 -8.58 0.47 -0.22
C SER A 82 -7.40 -0.46 0.08
N THR A 83 -7.59 -1.76 -0.16
CA THR A 83 -6.56 -2.78 0.00
C THR A 83 -5.38 -2.52 -0.94
N SER A 84 -5.63 -2.27 -2.22
CA SER A 84 -4.58 -1.95 -3.19
C SER A 84 -3.77 -0.71 -2.78
N LEU A 85 -4.41 0.34 -2.27
CA LEU A 85 -3.74 1.56 -1.80
C LEU A 85 -2.80 1.29 -0.64
N SER A 86 -3.17 0.36 0.25
CA SER A 86 -2.32 0.00 1.39
C SER A 86 -0.93 -0.50 0.96
N TYR A 87 -0.88 -1.27 -0.12
CA TYR A 87 0.36 -1.79 -0.68
C TYR A 87 1.21 -0.69 -1.35
N LEU A 88 0.60 0.39 -1.85
CA LEU A 88 1.34 1.48 -2.50
C LEU A 88 2.25 2.27 -1.55
N TYR A 89 1.96 2.28 -0.24
CA TYR A 89 2.82 2.90 0.78
C TYR A 89 3.67 1.91 1.59
N SER A 90 3.61 0.61 1.29
CA SER A 90 4.37 -0.41 2.02
C SER A 90 5.87 -0.27 1.81
N ALA A 91 6.34 0.14 0.62
CA ALA A 91 7.76 0.36 0.36
C ALA A 91 8.36 1.46 1.27
N GLN A 92 7.60 2.53 1.50
CA GLN A 92 7.91 3.66 2.38
C GLN A 92 7.98 3.19 3.83
N SER A 93 7.05 2.33 4.24
CA SER A 93 7.05 1.72 5.58
C SER A 93 8.27 0.81 5.79
N VAL A 94 8.66 0.03 4.77
CA VAL A 94 9.83 -0.86 4.81
C VAL A 94 11.13 -0.08 4.94
N ILE A 95 11.36 0.97 4.14
CA ILE A 95 12.59 1.78 4.28
C ILE A 95 12.67 2.51 5.63
N LEU A 96 11.55 3.05 6.12
CA LEU A 96 11.51 3.69 7.44
C LEU A 96 11.83 2.68 8.56
N THR A 97 11.30 1.46 8.45
CA THR A 97 11.58 0.38 9.40
C THR A 97 13.05 -0.05 9.35
N ALA A 98 13.61 -0.20 8.15
CA ALA A 98 15.02 -0.56 7.95
C ALA A 98 15.98 0.50 8.53
N ASP A 99 15.57 1.77 8.49
CA ASP A 99 16.30 2.89 9.08
C ASP A 99 15.97 3.11 10.57
N GLN A 100 15.41 2.11 11.25
CA GLN A 100 15.03 2.11 12.67
C GLN A 100 13.97 3.15 13.07
N ASN A 101 13.24 3.74 12.10
CA ASN A 101 12.14 4.67 12.35
C ASN A 101 10.77 3.97 12.38
N VAL A 102 10.75 2.72 12.85
CA VAL A 102 9.51 1.94 12.99
C VAL A 102 8.48 2.67 13.88
N TYR A 103 8.94 3.51 14.81
CA TYR A 103 8.05 4.33 15.64
C TYR A 103 7.23 5.32 14.80
N LEU A 104 7.79 5.91 13.73
CA LEU A 104 7.05 6.80 12.82
C LEU A 104 5.99 6.03 12.03
N VAL A 105 6.34 4.81 11.58
CA VAL A 105 5.40 3.90 10.92
C VAL A 105 4.23 3.63 11.87
N LYS A 106 4.51 3.18 13.10
CA LYS A 106 3.51 2.89 14.12
C LYS A 106 2.66 4.10 14.48
N LEU A 107 3.25 5.30 14.53
CA LEU A 107 2.52 6.53 14.84
C LEU A 107 1.55 6.88 13.71
N ILE A 108 2.00 6.87 12.46
CA ILE A 108 1.15 7.17 11.30
C ILE A 108 0.02 6.14 11.20
N THR A 109 0.35 4.85 11.17
CA THR A 109 -0.67 3.79 11.02
C THR A 109 -1.58 3.70 12.24
N GLY A 110 -1.02 3.84 13.44
CA GLY A 110 -1.75 3.71 14.69
C GLY A 110 -2.75 4.84 14.88
N LEU A 111 -2.35 6.09 14.65
CA LEU A 111 -3.24 7.25 14.77
C LEU A 111 -4.33 7.24 13.69
N THR A 112 -3.96 7.03 12.43
CA THR A 112 -4.92 7.03 11.31
C THR A 112 -5.93 5.89 11.41
N ARG A 113 -5.52 4.68 11.81
CA ARG A 113 -6.43 3.55 12.01
C ARG A 113 -7.30 3.70 13.25
N SER A 114 -6.73 4.14 14.37
CA SER A 114 -7.52 4.36 15.59
C SER A 114 -8.63 5.38 15.34
N LEU A 115 -8.31 6.50 14.69
CA LEU A 115 -9.29 7.52 14.33
C LEU A 115 -10.35 6.97 13.37
N ALA A 116 -9.93 6.20 12.36
CA ALA A 116 -10.86 5.56 11.42
C ALA A 116 -11.82 4.60 12.15
N TYR A 117 -11.32 3.77 13.06
CA TYR A 117 -12.15 2.82 13.82
C TYR A 117 -13.15 3.52 14.74
N ILE A 118 -12.74 4.58 15.43
CA ILE A 118 -13.65 5.38 16.26
C ILE A 118 -14.78 5.94 15.39
N LEU A 119 -14.44 6.50 14.23
CA LEU A 119 -15.43 7.05 13.29
C LEU A 119 -16.33 5.95 12.72
N GLN A 120 -15.78 4.80 12.34
CA GLN A 120 -16.54 3.66 11.84
C GLN A 120 -17.54 3.14 12.88
N ILE A 121 -17.14 2.99 14.13
CA ILE A 121 -18.02 2.56 15.23
C ILE A 121 -19.16 3.59 15.41
N PHE A 122 -18.83 4.88 15.44
CA PHE A 122 -19.82 5.95 15.55
C PHE A 122 -20.84 5.89 14.40
N LEU A 123 -20.37 5.78 13.16
CA LEU A 123 -21.23 5.69 11.98
C LEU A 123 -22.13 4.44 12.03
N MET A 124 -21.58 3.28 12.41
CA MET A 124 -22.38 2.06 12.56
C MET A 124 -23.51 2.23 13.59
N ILE A 125 -23.27 2.91 14.71
CA ILE A 125 -24.30 3.21 15.71
C ILE A 125 -25.39 4.13 15.14
N CYS A 126 -25.02 5.07 14.26
CA CYS A 126 -25.98 5.93 13.55
C CYS A 126 -26.79 5.18 12.45
N GLY A 127 -26.52 3.90 12.20
CA GLY A 127 -27.27 3.10 11.23
C GLY A 127 -26.98 3.44 9.77
N VAL A 128 -25.83 4.06 9.46
CA VAL A 128 -25.45 4.31 8.06
C VAL A 128 -25.09 3.02 7.35
N SER A 129 -25.24 3.04 6.01
CA SER A 129 -24.94 1.91 5.15
C SER A 129 -23.49 1.45 5.29
N PHE A 130 -23.28 0.13 5.23
CA PHE A 130 -21.97 -0.49 5.42
C PHE A 130 -20.90 0.02 4.44
N TRP A 131 -21.26 0.38 3.21
CA TRP A 131 -20.31 0.92 2.23
C TRP A 131 -19.61 2.20 2.72
N ILE A 132 -20.27 3.01 3.56
CA ILE A 132 -19.70 4.24 4.14
C ILE A 132 -18.58 3.89 5.11
N VAL A 133 -18.74 2.82 5.88
CA VAL A 133 -17.71 2.30 6.80
C VAL A 133 -16.45 1.92 6.02
N CYS A 134 -16.61 1.23 4.89
CA CYS A 134 -15.51 0.91 3.98
C CYS A 134 -14.89 2.16 3.34
N ALA A 135 -15.69 3.19 3.03
CA ALA A 135 -15.18 4.45 2.48
C ALA A 135 -14.28 5.20 3.48
N ILE A 136 -14.57 5.11 4.80
CA ILE A 136 -13.68 5.64 5.84
C ILE A 136 -12.34 4.89 5.87
N GLU A 137 -12.35 3.58 5.65
CA GLU A 137 -11.10 2.80 5.56
C GLU A 137 -10.26 3.22 4.36
N LEU A 138 -10.91 3.38 3.19
CA LEU A 138 -10.27 3.90 1.98
C LEU A 138 -9.64 5.27 2.24
N LEU A 139 -10.37 6.18 2.89
CA LEU A 139 -9.87 7.50 3.23
C LEU A 139 -8.66 7.43 4.17
N SER A 140 -8.68 6.53 5.16
CA SER A 140 -7.54 6.29 6.05
C SER A 140 -6.29 5.85 5.28
N ASN A 141 -6.45 4.95 4.30
CA ASN A 141 -5.34 4.48 3.45
C ASN A 141 -4.82 5.58 2.50
N VAL A 142 -5.69 6.45 1.98
CA VAL A 142 -5.28 7.64 1.22
C VAL A 142 -4.45 8.59 2.08
N ILE A 143 -4.88 8.86 3.32
CA ILE A 143 -4.15 9.71 4.26
C ILE A 143 -2.78 9.10 4.56
N GLN A 144 -2.72 7.80 4.86
CA GLN A 144 -1.45 7.09 5.09
C GLN A 144 -0.53 7.20 3.87
N LEU A 145 -1.04 6.98 2.65
CA LEU A 145 -0.27 7.12 1.42
C LEU A 145 0.38 8.51 1.29
N ILE A 146 -0.39 9.57 1.54
CA ILE A 146 0.11 10.95 1.48
C ILE A 146 1.17 11.19 2.56
N LEU A 147 0.91 10.78 3.81
CA LEU A 147 1.82 10.98 4.94
C LEU A 147 3.14 10.23 4.74
N PHE A 148 3.08 8.96 4.33
CA PHE A 148 4.28 8.17 4.06
C PHE A 148 5.09 8.73 2.89
N ASN A 149 4.44 9.13 1.79
CA ASN A 149 5.14 9.78 0.68
C ASN A 149 5.86 11.05 1.14
N LYS A 150 5.16 11.95 1.84
CA LYS A 150 5.78 13.20 2.34
C LYS A 150 6.94 12.92 3.29
N LEU A 151 6.76 11.98 4.23
CA LEU A 151 7.78 11.63 5.22
C LEU A 151 9.02 11.02 4.56
N THR A 152 8.85 10.06 3.65
CA THR A 152 9.95 9.41 2.93
C THR A 152 10.70 10.41 2.06
N LEU A 153 10.00 11.28 1.31
CA LEU A 153 10.64 12.32 0.49
C LEU A 153 11.46 13.30 1.35
N LYS A 154 10.96 13.66 2.54
CA LYS A 154 11.68 14.54 3.48
C LYS A 154 12.92 13.87 4.06
N LYS A 155 12.83 12.59 4.44
CA LYS A 155 13.89 11.87 5.15
C LYS A 155 14.96 11.29 4.22
N TYR A 156 14.59 11.00 2.97
CA TYR A 156 15.48 10.45 1.95
C TYR A 156 15.42 11.25 0.64
N PRO A 157 15.88 12.52 0.62
CA PRO A 157 15.90 13.34 -0.61
C PRO A 157 16.69 12.68 -1.75
N GLN A 158 17.67 11.84 -1.44
CA GLN A 158 18.45 11.07 -2.38
C GLN A 158 17.64 10.07 -3.21
N LEU A 159 16.41 9.72 -2.82
CA LEU A 159 15.52 8.84 -3.60
C LEU A 159 14.81 9.58 -4.74
N VAL A 160 14.72 10.92 -4.67
CA VAL A 160 13.95 11.76 -5.62
C VAL A 160 14.72 12.04 -6.92
N LYS A 161 16.06 11.99 -6.88
CA LYS A 161 16.94 12.53 -7.93
C LYS A 161 16.92 11.82 -9.30
N LEU A 162 16.07 10.82 -9.55
CA LEU A 162 16.04 10.11 -10.85
C LEU A 162 14.64 9.77 -11.39
N ASP A 163 13.55 10.40 -10.90
CA ASP A 163 12.20 10.18 -11.47
C ASP A 163 12.04 10.65 -12.94
N ILE A 164 13.10 11.18 -13.58
CA ILE A 164 13.07 11.67 -14.98
C ILE A 164 13.99 10.86 -15.92
N THR A 165 15.03 10.18 -15.44
CA THR A 165 16.06 9.60 -16.34
C THR A 165 15.93 8.08 -16.55
N ASP A 166 15.32 7.34 -15.61
CA ASP A 166 15.18 5.88 -15.74
C ASP A 166 14.01 5.44 -16.63
N THR A 167 13.10 6.35 -16.98
CA THR A 167 12.09 6.15 -18.03
C THR A 167 12.74 6.11 -19.42
N ILE A 168 13.83 6.87 -19.61
CA ILE A 168 14.55 6.97 -20.89
C ILE A 168 15.48 5.76 -21.12
N ASN A 169 16.08 5.20 -20.06
CA ASN A 169 17.02 4.08 -20.21
C ASN A 169 16.38 2.71 -20.47
N LYS A 170 15.06 2.56 -20.25
CA LYS A 170 14.34 1.33 -20.68
C LYS A 170 14.02 1.32 -22.17
N GLU A 171 13.97 2.47 -22.83
CA GLU A 171 13.78 2.52 -24.29
C GLU A 171 15.08 2.19 -25.05
N ASN A 172 16.25 2.51 -24.49
CA ASN A 172 17.54 2.25 -25.12
C ASN A 172 18.03 0.78 -25.08
N ILE A 173 17.37 -0.09 -24.31
CA ILE A 173 17.71 -1.54 -24.30
C ILE A 173 16.85 -2.31 -25.31
N ILE A 174 15.74 -1.73 -25.79
CA ILE A 174 14.82 -2.36 -26.74
C ILE A 174 15.12 -1.94 -28.19
N SER A 175 15.96 -0.92 -28.42
CA SER A 175 16.41 -0.49 -29.76
C SER A 175 17.70 -1.15 -30.24
N VAL A 176 18.28 -2.09 -29.47
CA VAL A 176 19.38 -2.96 -29.93
C VAL A 176 18.90 -4.41 -29.88
N LYS A 177 17.95 -4.74 -30.75
CA LYS A 177 17.74 -6.07 -31.29
C LYS A 177 16.93 -6.00 -32.58
#